data_AF-A0A839ZAF7-F1
#
_entry.id   AF-A0A839ZAF7-F1
#
_cell.length_a   1.000
_cell.length_b   1.000
_cell.length_c   1.000
_cell.angle_alpha   90.00
_cell.angle_beta   90.00
_cell.angle_gamma   90.00
#
_symmetry.space_group_name_H-M   'P 1'
#
loop_
_entity.id
_entity.type
_entity.pdbx_description
1 polymer ?
#
loop_
_entity_poly.entity_id
_entity_poly.type
_entity_poly.pdbx_seq_one_letter_code
_entity_poly.pdbx_strand_id
1 'polypeptide(L)'
;MSNLTRAALVAATLSFAGSFAGTFALAQSAAPNNPSMPMQNMPMQSMPMPHGAMPMDHSAHMAAPTDAASTQAFEEANARMHEGMAIPFTGNTDVDFARGMIPHHQGAIDMAKIELQSGKDPELRKLAEAIITAQESEIAFLKAWLARNAK
;
A
#
# COMPACT_ATOMS: atom_id res chain seq x y z
N MET A 1 50.31 37.33 13.44
CA MET A 1 49.00 37.41 14.14
C MET A 1 48.03 36.52 13.38
N SER A 2 47.33 35.67 14.13
CA SER A 2 46.57 34.48 13.76
C SER A 2 45.30 34.74 12.96
N ASN A 3 44.83 33.70 12.25
CA ASN A 3 43.46 33.15 12.20
C ASN A 3 43.39 32.20 10.98
N LEU A 4 43.81 30.93 11.07
CA LEU A 4 42.95 29.79 11.47
C LEU A 4 41.48 30.01 11.10
N THR A 5 40.98 29.29 10.09
CA THR A 5 40.00 28.19 10.19
C THR A 5 39.25 28.03 8.86
N ARG A 6 38.91 26.77 8.51
CA ARG A 6 37.95 26.28 7.48
C ARG A 6 38.59 25.94 6.13
N ALA A 7 38.39 24.77 5.53
CA ALA A 7 37.42 23.71 5.77
C ALA A 7 38.01 22.36 5.35
N ALA A 8 37.59 21.32 6.05
CA ALA A 8 37.93 19.93 5.82
C ALA A 8 37.53 19.47 4.41
N LEU A 9 38.48 18.92 3.67
CA LEU A 9 38.23 18.14 2.47
C LEU A 9 37.81 16.74 2.93
N VAL A 10 36.51 16.50 3.05
CA VAL A 10 35.97 15.15 3.28
C VAL A 10 36.04 14.41 1.94
N ALA A 11 36.97 13.46 1.86
CA ALA A 11 37.06 12.51 0.77
C ALA A 11 35.79 11.65 0.75
N ALA A 12 34.93 11.85 -0.25
CA ALA A 12 33.83 10.96 -0.55
C ALA A 12 34.39 9.71 -1.24
N THR A 13 34.75 8.68 -0.47
CA THR A 13 34.99 7.34 -1.00
C THR A 13 33.65 6.71 -1.35
N LEU A 14 33.31 6.74 -2.64
CA LEU A 14 32.14 6.09 -3.21
C LEU A 14 32.40 4.57 -3.27
N SER A 15 32.01 3.84 -2.23
CA SER A 15 32.03 2.37 -2.26
C SER A 15 30.78 1.88 -3.00
N PHE A 16 31.00 1.43 -4.23
CA PHE A 16 30.05 0.71 -5.07
C PHE A 16 29.72 -0.64 -4.42
N ALA A 17 28.59 -0.73 -3.73
CA ALA A 17 28.06 -2.00 -3.23
C ALA A 17 27.26 -2.68 -4.36
N GLY A 18 27.63 -3.93 -4.65
CA GLY A 18 27.31 -4.64 -5.87
C GLY A 18 25.83 -4.90 -6.13
N SER A 19 25.52 -4.95 -7.43
CA SER A 19 24.27 -5.48 -7.98
C SER A 19 24.12 -6.97 -7.66
N PHE A 20 23.14 -7.32 -6.83
CA PHE A 20 22.59 -8.67 -6.81
C PHE A 20 21.56 -8.78 -7.94
N ALA A 21 22.01 -9.28 -9.10
CA ALA A 21 21.13 -9.71 -10.18
C ALA A 21 20.49 -11.06 -9.80
N GLY A 22 19.40 -11.00 -9.03
CA GLY A 22 18.53 -12.15 -8.80
C GLY A 22 17.56 -12.29 -9.96
N THR A 23 17.83 -13.20 -10.90
CA THR A 23 16.87 -13.63 -11.92
C THR A 23 15.78 -14.47 -11.25
N PHE A 24 14.67 -13.84 -10.88
CA PHE A 24 13.45 -14.56 -10.50
C PHE A 24 12.68 -14.88 -11.78
N ALA A 25 12.72 -16.14 -12.19
CA ALA A 25 11.93 -16.63 -13.31
C ALA A 25 10.44 -16.55 -12.95
N LEU A 26 9.68 -15.73 -13.69
CA LEU A 26 8.22 -15.74 -13.67
C LEU A 26 7.72 -17.11 -14.12
N ALA A 27 7.26 -17.93 -13.17
CA ALA A 27 6.37 -19.04 -13.48
C ALA A 27 4.99 -18.43 -13.79
N GLN A 28 4.64 -18.38 -15.08
CA GLN A 28 3.35 -17.92 -15.55
C GLN A 28 2.29 -18.98 -15.21
N SER A 29 1.57 -18.80 -14.10
CA SER A 29 0.39 -19.62 -13.80
C SER A 29 -0.76 -19.17 -14.70
N ALA A 30 -1.12 -20.02 -15.66
CA ALA A 30 -2.28 -19.85 -16.52
C ALA A 30 -3.57 -19.81 -15.66
N ALA A 31 -4.34 -18.73 -15.79
CA ALA A 31 -5.67 -18.63 -15.22
C ALA A 31 -6.65 -19.54 -15.98
N PRO A 32 -7.58 -20.25 -15.31
CA PRO A 32 -8.59 -21.03 -16.00
C PRO A 32 -9.65 -20.14 -16.66
N ASN A 33 -9.88 -20.40 -17.94
CA ASN A 33 -10.90 -19.79 -18.78
C ASN A 33 -12.30 -20.03 -18.20
N ASN A 34 -13.03 -18.97 -17.86
CA ASN A 34 -14.42 -19.07 -17.42
C ASN A 34 -15.34 -18.66 -18.60
N PRO A 35 -16.22 -19.54 -19.12
CA PRO A 35 -17.04 -19.22 -20.28
C PRO A 35 -18.15 -18.22 -19.92
N SER A 36 -18.12 -17.05 -20.55
CA SER A 36 -19.16 -16.04 -20.49
C SER A 36 -20.48 -16.58 -21.02
N MET A 37 -21.51 -16.64 -20.17
CA MET A 37 -22.89 -16.89 -20.61
C MET A 37 -23.42 -15.68 -21.39
N PRO A 38 -24.01 -15.84 -22.59
CA PRO A 38 -24.62 -14.73 -23.32
C PRO A 38 -25.95 -14.32 -22.69
N MET A 39 -26.05 -13.05 -22.29
CA MET A 39 -27.31 -12.43 -21.85
C MET A 39 -28.24 -12.27 -23.06
N GLN A 40 -29.04 -13.30 -23.33
CA GLN A 40 -30.09 -13.27 -24.34
C GLN A 40 -31.26 -12.41 -23.82
N ASN A 41 -31.50 -11.29 -24.52
CA ASN A 41 -32.58 -10.30 -24.36
C ASN A 41 -33.89 -10.83 -23.73
N MET A 42 -34.11 -10.56 -22.43
CA MET A 42 -35.43 -10.68 -21.82
C MET A 42 -36.12 -9.30 -21.75
N PRO A 43 -37.39 -9.18 -22.17
CA PRO A 43 -38.13 -7.92 -22.11
C PRO A 43 -38.46 -7.57 -20.65
N MET A 44 -38.02 -6.39 -20.21
CA MET A 44 -38.36 -5.80 -18.90
C MET A 44 -39.84 -5.40 -18.89
N GLN A 45 -40.72 -6.36 -18.64
CA GLN A 45 -42.11 -6.06 -18.30
C GLN A 45 -42.13 -5.56 -16.85
N SER A 46 -42.51 -4.30 -16.68
CA SER A 46 -42.60 -3.57 -15.41
C SER A 46 -43.45 -4.33 -14.38
N MET A 47 -42.80 -4.97 -13.41
CA MET A 47 -43.44 -5.46 -12.19
C MET A 47 -43.11 -4.52 -11.02
N PRO A 48 -44.11 -4.07 -10.23
CA PRO A 48 -43.88 -3.21 -9.08
C PRO A 48 -43.22 -4.00 -7.95
N MET A 49 -41.99 -3.63 -7.59
CA MET A 49 -41.29 -4.17 -6.42
C MET A 49 -41.86 -3.57 -5.13
N PRO A 50 -42.38 -4.38 -4.19
CA PRO A 50 -42.64 -3.90 -2.84
C PRO A 50 -41.29 -3.69 -2.13
N HIS A 51 -41.09 -2.48 -1.60
CA HIS A 51 -39.97 -2.15 -0.73
C HIS A 51 -40.07 -2.94 0.57
N GLY A 52 -39.46 -4.12 0.60
CA GLY A 52 -39.26 -4.94 1.79
C GLY A 52 -37.79 -4.94 2.17
N ALA A 53 -37.46 -4.24 3.26
CA ALA A 53 -36.15 -4.29 3.88
C ALA A 53 -35.82 -5.72 4.31
N MET A 54 -34.83 -6.33 3.66
CA MET A 54 -34.16 -7.52 4.19
C MET A 54 -32.82 -7.04 4.76
N PRO A 55 -32.59 -7.13 6.08
CA PRO A 55 -31.27 -6.86 6.62
C PRO A 55 -30.32 -7.95 6.09
N MET A 56 -29.30 -7.53 5.35
CA MET A 56 -28.14 -8.37 5.11
C MET A 56 -27.41 -8.51 6.44
N ASP A 57 -27.79 -9.54 7.19
CA ASP A 57 -27.03 -10.04 8.33
C ASP A 57 -25.69 -10.57 7.78
N HIS A 58 -24.62 -9.79 7.93
CA HIS A 58 -23.25 -10.25 7.73
C HIS A 58 -22.86 -11.13 8.93
N SER A 59 -23.56 -12.25 9.10
CA SER A 59 -23.29 -13.25 10.12
C SER A 59 -21.86 -13.75 9.96
N ALA A 60 -21.00 -13.28 10.85
CA ALA A 60 -19.83 -13.95 11.39
C ALA A 60 -19.13 -14.91 10.42
N HIS A 61 -18.18 -14.40 9.63
CA HIS A 61 -17.05 -15.25 9.25
C HIS A 61 -16.37 -15.68 10.55
N MET A 62 -16.59 -16.94 10.93
CA MET A 62 -15.94 -17.61 12.06
C MET A 62 -14.43 -17.63 11.82
N ALA A 63 -13.76 -16.54 12.16
CA ALA A 63 -12.33 -16.54 12.40
C ALA A 63 -12.10 -17.43 13.63
N ALA A 64 -11.24 -18.43 13.47
CA ALA A 64 -10.58 -19.05 14.61
C ALA A 64 -9.96 -17.95 15.49
N PRO A 65 -9.70 -18.16 16.80
CA PRO A 65 -9.07 -17.15 17.65
C PRO A 65 -7.58 -17.02 17.29
N THR A 66 -7.31 -16.51 16.09
CA THR A 66 -6.04 -15.97 15.67
C THR A 66 -6.06 -14.52 16.12
N ASP A 67 -5.24 -14.20 17.13
CA ASP A 67 -5.02 -12.88 17.74
C ASP A 67 -5.99 -11.80 17.23
N ALA A 68 -7.19 -11.75 17.82
CA ALA A 68 -8.23 -10.80 17.44
C ALA A 68 -7.70 -9.35 17.42
N ALA A 69 -6.73 -9.05 18.29
CA ALA A 69 -6.05 -7.76 18.34
C ALA A 69 -5.19 -7.46 17.11
N SER A 70 -4.40 -8.41 16.58
CA SER A 70 -3.58 -8.15 15.38
C SER A 70 -4.44 -8.06 14.13
N THR A 71 -5.48 -8.90 14.04
CA THR A 71 -6.46 -8.84 12.95
C THR A 71 -7.14 -7.47 12.92
N GLN A 72 -7.66 -7.01 14.07
CA GLN A 72 -8.24 -5.67 14.19
C GLN A 72 -7.23 -4.57 13.83
N ALA A 73 -5.97 -4.67 14.26
CA ALA A 73 -4.96 -3.68 13.91
C ALA A 73 -4.71 -3.60 12.39
N PHE A 74 -4.68 -4.74 11.69
CA PHE A 74 -4.57 -4.76 10.23
C PHE A 74 -5.81 -4.15 9.55
N GLU A 75 -7.00 -4.48 10.02
CA GLU A 75 -8.26 -3.89 9.51
C GLU A 75 -8.29 -2.37 9.68
N GLU A 76 -7.88 -1.87 10.85
CA GLU A 76 -7.78 -0.44 11.13
C GLU A 76 -6.72 0.25 10.26
N ALA A 77 -5.55 -0.37 10.05
CA ALA A 77 -4.51 0.15 9.17
C ALA A 77 -5.00 0.24 7.72
N ASN A 78 -5.69 -0.79 7.23
CA ASN A 78 -6.30 -0.81 5.90
C ASN A 78 -7.39 0.27 5.77
N ALA A 79 -8.24 0.43 6.78
CA ALA A 79 -9.27 1.46 6.79
C ALA A 79 -8.66 2.88 6.71
N ARG A 80 -7.64 3.17 7.53
CA ARG A 80 -6.91 4.46 7.48
C ARG A 80 -6.26 4.70 6.13
N MET A 81 -5.66 3.67 5.52
CA MET A 81 -5.07 3.75 4.19
C MET A 81 -6.12 4.11 3.14
N HIS A 82 -7.26 3.42 3.14
CA HIS A 82 -8.35 3.68 2.19
C HIS A 82 -8.96 5.08 2.37
N GLU A 83 -9.16 5.51 3.62
CA GLU A 83 -9.61 6.86 3.93
C GLU A 83 -8.61 7.91 3.41
N GLY A 84 -7.32 7.73 3.65
CA GLY A 84 -6.29 8.64 3.16
C GLY A 84 -6.18 8.69 1.63
N MET A 85 -6.44 7.57 0.94
CA MET A 85 -6.45 7.49 -0.52
C MET A 85 -7.71 8.09 -1.16
N ALA A 86 -8.76 8.42 -0.38
CA ALA A 86 -9.98 9.05 -0.88
C ALA A 86 -9.77 10.54 -1.21
N ILE A 87 -8.82 10.83 -2.09
CA ILE A 87 -8.46 12.17 -2.52
C ILE A 87 -9.34 12.63 -3.69
N PRO A 88 -9.73 13.92 -3.76
CA PRO A 88 -10.28 14.49 -4.97
C PRO A 88 -9.22 14.48 -6.08
N PHE A 89 -9.49 13.81 -7.19
CA PHE A 89 -8.61 13.79 -8.35
C PHE A 89 -8.60 15.15 -9.05
N THR A 90 -7.41 15.57 -9.45
CA THR A 90 -7.18 16.85 -10.15
C THR A 90 -7.22 16.68 -11.66
N GLY A 91 -7.07 15.45 -12.16
CA GLY A 91 -6.90 15.16 -13.58
C GLY A 91 -5.45 15.28 -14.04
N ASN A 92 -4.52 15.68 -13.16
CA ASN A 92 -3.09 15.60 -13.39
C ASN A 92 -2.58 14.27 -12.83
N THR A 93 -2.18 13.36 -13.73
CA THR A 93 -1.74 12.01 -13.37
C THR A 93 -0.58 11.99 -12.38
N ASP A 94 0.42 12.86 -12.55
CA ASP A 94 1.59 12.87 -11.68
C ASP A 94 1.23 13.37 -10.27
N VAL A 95 0.39 14.40 -10.19
CA VAL A 95 -0.08 14.95 -8.92
C VAL A 95 -0.99 13.96 -8.20
N ASP A 96 -1.91 13.33 -8.93
CA ASP A 96 -2.85 12.35 -8.36
C ASP A 96 -2.12 11.07 -7.93
N PHE A 97 -1.11 10.62 -8.68
CA PHE A 97 -0.23 9.53 -8.29
C PHE A 97 0.52 9.87 -6.99
N ALA A 98 1.17 11.02 -6.93
CA ALA A 98 1.96 11.39 -5.75
C ALA A 98 1.09 11.59 -4.51
N ARG A 99 -0.09 12.20 -4.66
CA ARG A 99 -1.05 12.38 -3.56
C ARG A 99 -1.65 11.06 -3.09
N GLY A 100 -1.92 10.12 -4.00
CA GLY A 100 -2.47 8.80 -3.67
C GLY A 100 -1.43 7.85 -3.07
N MET A 101 -0.18 7.92 -3.51
CA MET A 101 0.88 7.02 -3.02
C MET A 101 1.38 7.35 -1.62
N ILE A 102 1.28 8.60 -1.16
CA ILE A 102 1.62 8.96 0.22
C ILE A 102 0.80 8.16 1.26
N PRO A 103 -0.55 8.19 1.25
CA PRO A 103 -1.37 7.41 2.18
C PRO A 103 -1.27 5.91 1.94
N HIS A 104 -1.13 5.45 0.68
CA HIS A 104 -0.90 4.04 0.38
C HIS A 104 0.38 3.52 1.05
N HIS A 105 1.49 4.26 0.91
CA HIS A 105 2.75 3.90 1.55
C HIS A 105 2.69 3.99 3.07
N GLN A 106 1.97 4.98 3.62
CA GLN A 106 1.74 5.06 5.06
C GLN A 106 0.99 3.84 5.59
N GLY A 107 -0.03 3.35 4.86
CA GLY A 107 -0.73 2.12 5.19
C GLY A 107 0.20 0.90 5.25
N ALA A 108 1.09 0.76 4.28
CA ALA A 108 2.07 -0.33 4.27
C ALA A 108 3.08 -0.24 5.43
N ILE A 109 3.51 0.98 5.81
CA ILE A 109 4.35 1.20 6.99
C ILE A 109 3.61 0.81 8.28
N ASP A 110 2.33 1.18 8.41
CA ASP A 110 1.50 0.83 9.56
C ASP A 110 1.34 -0.68 9.69
N MET A 111 1.08 -1.39 8.59
CA MET A 111 1.01 -2.86 8.55
C MET A 111 2.35 -3.53 8.89
N ALA A 112 3.45 -3.01 8.34
CA ALA A 112 4.78 -3.52 8.67
C ALA A 112 5.10 -3.34 10.17
N LYS A 113 4.65 -2.24 10.79
CA LYS A 113 4.79 -2.04 12.25
C LYS A 113 3.97 -3.04 13.06
N ILE A 114 2.79 -3.44 12.58
CA ILE A 114 1.99 -4.50 13.23
C ILE A 114 2.71 -5.84 13.16
N GLU A 115 3.29 -6.19 12.00
CA GLU A 115 4.12 -7.40 11.85
C GLU A 115 5.33 -7.38 12.81
N LEU A 116 6.00 -6.24 12.98
CA LEU A 116 7.11 -6.14 13.94
C LEU A 116 6.67 -6.24 15.41
N GLN A 117 5.42 -5.91 15.73
CA GLN A 117 4.88 -5.98 17.09
C GLN A 117 4.36 -7.37 17.45
N SER A 118 3.65 -8.03 16.53
CA SER A 118 2.91 -9.27 16.81
C SER A 118 3.41 -10.48 16.01
N GLY A 119 4.09 -10.24 14.89
CA GLY A 119 4.63 -11.27 14.00
C GLY A 119 5.85 -11.99 14.59
N LYS A 120 5.94 -13.28 14.29
CA LYS A 120 6.95 -14.19 14.85
C LYS A 120 7.91 -14.76 13.82
N ASP A 121 7.56 -14.69 12.53
CA ASP A 121 8.38 -15.23 11.46
C ASP A 121 9.58 -14.29 11.18
N PRO A 122 10.83 -14.77 11.23
CA PRO A 122 12.00 -13.92 11.07
C PRO A 122 12.15 -13.36 9.65
N GLU A 123 11.66 -14.05 8.61
CA GLU A 123 11.73 -13.56 7.23
C GLU A 123 10.73 -12.43 7.01
N LEU A 124 9.50 -12.58 7.51
CA LEU A 124 8.46 -11.54 7.42
C LEU A 124 8.81 -10.30 8.23
N ARG A 125 9.40 -10.45 9.41
CA ARG A 125 9.89 -9.30 10.20
C ARG A 125 11.01 -8.55 9.48
N LYS A 126 11.95 -9.27 8.87
CA LYS A 126 13.01 -8.64 8.05
C LYS A 126 12.43 -7.89 6.85
N LEU A 127 11.41 -8.47 6.20
CA LEU A 127 10.69 -7.79 5.13
C LEU A 127 9.98 -6.53 5.65
N ALA A 128 9.37 -6.57 6.83
CA ALA A 128 8.71 -5.42 7.44
C ALA A 128 9.68 -4.25 7.71
N GLU A 129 10.87 -4.52 8.24
CA GLU A 129 11.93 -3.50 8.42
C GLU A 129 12.35 -2.85 7.09
N ALA A 130 12.51 -3.67 6.05
CA ALA A 130 12.84 -3.19 4.71
C ALA A 130 11.73 -2.32 4.11
N ILE A 131 10.47 -2.74 4.28
CA ILE A 131 9.27 -1.99 3.86
C ILE A 131 9.25 -0.62 4.52
N ILE A 132 9.44 -0.53 5.84
CA ILE A 132 9.42 0.74 6.57
C ILE A 132 10.48 1.68 6.00
N THR A 133 11.72 1.20 5.89
CA THR A 133 12.85 2.03 5.42
C THR A 133 12.64 2.55 4.00
N ALA A 134 12.20 1.69 3.08
CA ALA A 134 11.99 2.06 1.69
C ALA A 134 10.82 3.06 1.56
N GLN A 135 9.68 2.75 2.17
CA GLN A 135 8.47 3.55 1.97
C GLN A 135 8.51 4.89 2.71
N GLU A 136 9.25 5.02 3.82
CA GLU A 136 9.54 6.32 4.44
C GLU A 136 10.33 7.24 3.50
N SER A 137 11.34 6.69 2.80
CA SER A 137 12.11 7.42 1.80
C SER A 137 11.25 7.82 0.59
N GLU A 138 10.37 6.94 0.12
CA GLU A 138 9.44 7.21 -0.98
C GLU A 138 8.42 8.31 -0.60
N ILE A 139 7.85 8.26 0.60
CA ILE A 139 6.96 9.33 1.11
C ILE A 139 7.70 10.68 1.12
N ALA A 140 8.94 10.72 1.60
CA ALA A 140 9.73 11.95 1.63
C ALA A 140 9.97 12.50 0.21
N PHE A 141 10.29 11.62 -0.73
CA PHE A 141 10.42 11.97 -2.14
C PHE A 141 9.12 12.55 -2.72
N LEU A 142 7.99 11.85 -2.54
CA LEU A 142 6.68 12.26 -3.08
C LEU A 142 6.22 13.61 -2.51
N LYS A 143 6.40 13.83 -1.21
CA LYS A 143 6.12 15.13 -0.55
C LYS A 143 6.99 16.25 -1.13
N ALA A 144 8.29 15.99 -1.27
CA ALA A 144 9.21 16.98 -1.86
C ALA A 144 8.89 17.26 -3.33
N TRP A 145 8.47 16.24 -4.09
CA TRP A 145 8.05 16.38 -5.47
C TRP A 145 6.78 17.24 -5.58
N LEU A 146 5.75 16.97 -4.77
CA LEU A 146 4.53 17.77 -4.74
C LEU A 146 4.82 19.24 -4.41
N ALA A 147 5.67 19.51 -3.41
CA ALA A 147 6.04 20.87 -3.04
C ALA A 147 6.71 21.67 -4.19
N ARG A 148 7.39 20.98 -5.12
CA ARG A 148 8.03 21.63 -6.27
C ARG A 148 7.13 21.75 -7.50
N ASN A 149 6.19 20.83 -7.68
CA ASN A 149 5.49 20.64 -8.96
C ASN A 149 3.97 20.84 -8.90
N ALA A 150 3.34 20.64 -7.75
CA ALA A 150 1.89 20.84 -7.59
C ALA A 150 1.62 22.33 -7.28
N LYS A 151 1.52 23.14 -8.33
CA LYS A 151 1.06 24.54 -8.26
C LYS A 151 -0.35 24.68 -8.79
#